data_AF-A0A6L9L0R3-F1
#
_entry.id   AF-A0A6L9L0R3-F1
#
_cell.length_a   1.000
_cell.length_b   1.000
_cell.length_c   1.000
_cell.angle_alpha   90.00
_cell.angle_beta   90.00
_cell.angle_gamma   90.00
#
_symmetry.space_group_name_H-M   'P 1'
#
loop_
_entity.id
_entity.type
_entity.pdbx_description
1 polymer ?
#
loop_
_entity_poly.entity_id
_entity_poly.type
_entity_poly.pdbx_seq_one_letter_code
_entity_poly.pdbx_strand_id
1 'polypeptide(L)' 'MHIIFFMIGVSLMLALGFLGAFWWSMRTGQQDDLYTPSIRILLDDNEPTPSTDATA' A
#
# COMPACT_ATOMS: atom_id res chain seq x y z
N MET A 1 11.96 6.86 -40.23
CA MET A 1 12.13 5.48 -39.71
C MET A 1 12.92 5.38 -38.40
N HIS A 2 13.79 6.34 -38.06
CA HIS A 2 14.54 6.33 -36.79
C HIS A 2 13.69 6.55 -35.52
N ILE A 3 12.60 7.33 -35.63
CA ILE A 3 11.77 7.71 -34.49
C ILE A 3 11.06 6.50 -33.84
N ILE A 4 10.75 5.47 -34.64
CA ILE A 4 10.07 4.27 -34.16
C ILE A 4 10.97 3.52 -33.16
N PHE A 5 12.27 3.40 -33.46
CA PHE A 5 13.23 2.78 -32.54
C PHE A 5 13.38 3.57 -31.23
N PHE A 6 13.34 4.90 -31.30
CA PHE A 6 13.34 5.75 -30.10
C PHE A 6 12.06 5.53 -29.26
N MET A 7 10.89 5.51 -29.89
CA MET A 7 9.62 5.26 -29.20
C MET A 7 9.57 3.88 -28.55
N ILE A 8 10.11 2.85 -29.21
CA ILE A 8 10.23 1.51 -28.63
C ILE A 8 11.05 1.56 -27.34
N GLY A 9 12.21 2.22 -27.36
CA GLY A 9 13.06 2.38 -26.17
C GLY A 9 12.34 3.09 -25.02
N VAL A 10 11.65 4.20 -25.31
CA VAL A 10 10.87 4.94 -24.31
C VAL A 10 9.76 4.07 -23.73
N SER A 11 9.02 3.34 -24.58
CA SER A 11 7.93 2.46 -24.12
C SER A 11 8.42 1.33 -23.22
N LEU A 12 9.57 0.73 -23.55
CA LEU A 12 10.19 -0.31 -22.74
C LEU A 12 10.66 0.23 -21.39
N MET A 13 11.28 1.41 -21.39
CA MET A 13 11.71 2.07 -20.15
C MET A 13 10.50 2.36 -19.24
N LEU A 14 9.39 2.81 -19.83
CA LEU A 14 8.16 3.10 -19.10
C LEU A 14 7.51 1.83 -18.53
N ALA A 15 7.49 0.74 -19.30
CA ALA A 15 7.03 -0.57 -18.84
C ALA A 15 7.88 -1.12 -17.68
N LEU A 16 9.21 -1.02 -17.78
CA LEU A 16 10.11 -1.42 -16.70
C LEU A 16 9.95 -0.52 -15.46
N GLY A 17 9.72 0.79 -15.65
CA GLY A 17 9.43 1.72 -14.57
C GLY A 17 8.16 1.34 -13.81
N PHE A 18 7.08 1.03 -14.53
CA PHE A 18 5.85 0.53 -13.92
C PHE A 18 6.05 -0.80 -13.21
N LEU A 19 6.78 -1.74 -13.81
CA LEU A 19 7.08 -3.03 -13.20
C LEU A 19 7.90 -2.88 -11.90
N GLY A 20 8.90 -1.99 -11.90
CA GLY A 20 9.70 -1.69 -10.71
C GLY A 20 8.88 -1.03 -9.61
N ALA A 21 8.04 -0.05 -9.96
CA ALA A 21 7.11 0.59 -9.03
C ALA A 21 6.11 -0.42 -8.44
N PHE A 22 5.60 -1.34 -9.27
CA PHE A 22 4.70 -2.42 -8.84
C PHE A 22 5.38 -3.35 -7.83
N TRP A 23 6.60 -3.79 -8.11
CA TRP A 23 7.35 -4.64 -7.17
C TRP A 23 7.65 -3.91 -5.86
N TRP A 24 8.01 -2.62 -5.92
CA TRP A 24 8.22 -1.80 -4.74
C TRP A 24 6.95 -1.70 -3.91
N SER A 25 5.81 -1.38 -4.53
CA SER A 25 4.49 -1.31 -3.89
C SER A 25 4.13 -2.62 -3.18
N MET A 26 4.36 -3.76 -3.84
CA MET A 26 4.11 -5.07 -3.26
C MET A 26 4.99 -5.36 -2.03
N ARG A 27 6.26 -4.92 -2.05
CA ARG A 27 7.17 -5.09 -0.91
C ARG A 27 6.85 -4.14 0.24
N THR A 28 6.32 -2.95 -0.03
CA THR A 28 5.97 -1.97 0.99
C THR A 28 4.69 -2.29 1.76
N GLY A 29 3.97 -3.37 1.43
CA GLY A 29 2.77 -3.78 2.17
C GLY A 29 1.61 -2.78 2.06
N GLN A 30 1.64 -1.88 1.07
CA GLN A 30 0.55 -0.90 0.87
C GLN A 30 -0.78 -1.57 0.50
N GLN A 31 -0.73 -2.85 0.12
CA GLN A 31 -1.88 -3.71 -0.11
C GLN A 31 -2.45 -4.33 1.18
N ASP A 32 -1.82 -4.14 2.34
CA ASP A 32 -2.26 -4.76 3.60
C ASP A 32 -3.36 -3.92 4.29
N ASP A 33 -3.49 -2.64 3.93
CA ASP A 33 -4.53 -1.74 4.44
C ASP A 33 -5.85 -1.91 3.66
N LEU A 34 -6.45 -3.09 3.79
CA LEU A 34 -7.81 -3.38 3.28
C LEU A 34 -8.90 -2.75 4.14
N TYR A 35 -8.55 -2.29 5.34
CA TYR A 35 -9.49 -1.80 6.34
C TYR A 35 -9.30 -0.30 6.54
N THR A 36 -10.09 0.48 5.79
CA THR A 36 -9.97 1.93 5.73
C THR A 36 -9.85 2.56 7.13
N PRO A 37 -8.89 3.49 7.34
CA PRO A 37 -8.64 4.11 8.64
C PRO A 37 -9.89 4.73 9.28
N SER A 38 -10.84 5.20 8.46
CA SER A 38 -12.12 5.76 8.91
C SER A 38 -13.04 4.76 9.62
N ILE A 39 -12.95 3.46 9.31
CA ILE A 39 -13.76 2.43 9.97
C ILE A 39 -13.06 1.94 11.23
N ARG A 40 -11.73 1.80 11.21
CA ARG A 40 -10.93 1.41 12.38
C ARG A 40 -11.22 2.32 13.57
N ILE A 41 -11.21 3.64 13.36
CA ILE A 41 -11.44 4.60 14.44
C ILE A 41 -12.86 4.53 15.04
N LEU A 42 -13.87 4.13 14.26
CA LEU A 42 -15.24 3.97 14.76
C LEU A 42 -15.43 2.67 15.56
N LEU A 43 -14.59 1.67 15.33
CA LEU A 43 -14.69 0.34 15.94
C LEU A 43 -13.73 0.16 17.12
N ASP A 44 -12.54 0.80 17.11
CA ASP A 44 -11.54 0.74 18.19
C ASP A 44 -12.02 1.43 19.49
N ASP A 45 -12.91 2.42 19.40
CA ASP A 45 -13.43 3.16 20.57
C ASP A 45 -14.35 2.31 21.48
N ASN A 46 -14.69 1.07 21.08
CA ASN A 46 -15.62 0.20 21.82
C ASN A 46 -14.95 -0.96 22.56
N GLU A 47 -13.62 -1.11 22.55
CA GLU A 47 -12.98 -2.12 23.40
C GLU A 47 -12.94 -1.65 24.86
N PRO A 48 -13.66 -2.29 25.80
CA PRO A 48 -13.51 -1.98 27.21
C PRO A 48 -12.11 -2.40 27.63
N THR A 49 -11.24 -1.43 27.93
CA THR A 49 -9.99 -1.71 28.64
C THR A 49 -10.35 -2.53 29.88
N PRO A 50 -9.85 -3.77 30.03
CA PRO A 50 -10.05 -4.51 31.26
C PRO A 50 -9.27 -3.76 32.32
N SER A 51 -9.96 -2.90 33.07
CA SER A 51 -9.46 -2.32 34.30
C SER A 51 -9.24 -3.49 35.25
N THR A 52 -8.04 -4.06 35.16
CA THR A 52 -7.43 -4.85 36.22
C THR A 52 -7.16 -3.87 37.35
N ASP A 53 -8.20 -3.51 38.09
CA ASP A 53 -8.05 -3.11 39.49
C ASP A 53 -8.55 -4.29 40.31
N ALA A 54 -7.60 -5.20 40.49
CA ALA A 54 -7.63 -6.20 41.53
C ALA A 54 -7.62 -5.50 42.89
N THR A 55 -8.56 -5.90 43.77
CA THR A 55 -8.36 -6.00 45.22
C THR A 55 -7.48 -4.95 45.89
N ALA A 56 -8.11 -3.94 46.52
CA ALA A 56 -7.67 -3.33 47.77
C ALA A 56 -8.86 -2.73 48.51
#